data_AF-A0A0C3AT38-F1
#
_entry.id   AF-A0A0C3AT38-F1
#
_cell.length_a   1.000
_cell.length_b   1.000
_cell.length_c   1.000
_cell.angle_alpha   90.00
_cell.angle_beta   90.00
_cell.angle_gamma   90.00
#
_symmetry.space_group_name_H-M   'P 1'
#
loop_
_entity.id
_entity.type
_entity.pdbx_description
1 polymer ?
#
loop_
_entity_poly.entity_id
_entity_poly.type
_entity_poly.pdbx_seq_one_letter_code
_entity_poly.pdbx_strand_id
1 'polypeptide(L)'
;MEPAQGDLVPGTAMKVMIDEHRYLQAFLSMVKTKLDLEKKYLADLAALRDSWDPKWAESGISTLVSPFLNHMSSEILHKTDTHAHVMSLLETMPETPAPGDSDPLEVLAVLEPAYREYEKCKAAVTSPEGLKCLQDWSTLVTEYNPWKGRVHILPQIDGDFRKAVVTQNQAAEEATLWYTEVVPSALEHHQQNTEHIKSLLIAVCSHYGDLQATLSTSCSTALNTTASFVSSRFISPRHGEAQAEAKHYLVQKCDYRNYTTTGCLSHAVYGLGPDATANLVKFLVDSVNLGVYWIYRWDWDLIWRDGSAFEVSGLSKDLLDKIRNTTVTKRECIMKYALFRDVPLIPIPKEVIASYRNGISRSKIGSILDHIQQTARSNVLHIVAFFTDGREREDEGWYLWAITLLLCHDSNAVEIIKAIVCKWDFEKDCPLPDGVKRAWRPNGGWVLPRST
;
A
#
# COMPACT_ATOMS: atom_id res chain seq x y z
N MET A 1 1.48 -18.13 -37.96
CA MET A 1 0.46 -17.28 -37.31
C MET A 1 1.01 -15.87 -37.35
N GLU A 2 0.57 -15.08 -38.33
CA GLU A 2 0.88 -13.66 -38.39
C GLU A 2 0.22 -12.97 -37.20
N PRO A 3 0.95 -12.16 -36.41
CA PRO A 3 0.30 -11.31 -35.43
C PRO A 3 -0.49 -10.23 -36.17
N ALA A 4 -1.73 -10.04 -35.69
CA ALA A 4 -2.62 -8.99 -36.12
C ALA A 4 -1.89 -7.64 -36.14
N GLN A 5 -2.14 -6.89 -37.19
CA GLN A 5 -1.59 -5.59 -37.55
C GLN A 5 -2.09 -4.49 -36.60
N GLY A 6 -1.84 -4.65 -35.30
CA GLY A 6 -2.15 -3.72 -34.23
C GLY A 6 -0.87 -3.20 -33.58
N ASP A 7 -0.61 -1.91 -33.79
CA ASP A 7 0.36 -1.03 -33.12
C ASP A 7 1.74 -1.61 -32.78
N LEU A 8 2.50 -2.01 -33.80
CA LEU A 8 3.95 -2.19 -33.65
C LEU A 8 4.64 -0.82 -33.60
N VAL A 9 5.18 -0.48 -32.43
CA VAL A 9 5.97 0.75 -32.23
C VAL A 9 7.28 0.61 -33.00
N PRO A 10 7.78 1.70 -33.63
CA PRO A 10 9.11 1.74 -34.20
C PRO A 10 10.19 1.12 -33.29
N GLY A 11 11.11 0.35 -33.85
CA GLY A 11 12.22 -0.32 -33.17
C GLY A 11 11.88 -1.66 -32.56
N THR A 12 10.60 -2.04 -32.50
CA THR A 12 10.16 -3.26 -31.81
C THR A 12 10.88 -4.51 -32.31
N ALA A 13 10.93 -4.75 -33.62
CA ALA A 13 11.56 -5.95 -34.18
C ALA A 13 13.07 -6.03 -33.92
N MET A 14 13.78 -4.90 -33.98
CA MET A 14 15.23 -4.88 -33.77
C MET A 14 15.58 -5.05 -32.30
N LYS A 15 14.82 -4.40 -31.41
CA LYS A 15 14.92 -4.64 -29.98
C LYS A 15 14.73 -6.13 -29.68
N VAL A 16 13.71 -6.75 -30.28
CA VAL A 16 13.45 -8.20 -30.16
C VAL A 16 14.67 -9.01 -30.58
N MET A 17 15.30 -8.73 -31.71
CA MET A 17 16.46 -9.52 -32.16
C MET A 17 17.71 -9.37 -31.29
N ILE A 18 18.03 -8.14 -30.86
CA ILE A 18 19.14 -7.87 -29.94
C ILE A 18 18.89 -8.62 -28.63
N ASP A 19 17.65 -8.54 -28.15
CA ASP A 19 17.20 -9.27 -26.98
C ASP A 19 17.32 -10.79 -27.20
N GLU A 20 16.84 -11.34 -28.31
CA GLU A 20 16.93 -12.77 -28.63
C GLU A 20 18.36 -13.27 -28.73
N HIS A 21 19.27 -12.52 -29.37
CA HIS A 21 20.68 -12.87 -29.42
C HIS A 21 21.29 -12.90 -28.01
N ARG A 22 21.01 -11.88 -27.20
CA ARG A 22 21.41 -11.84 -25.79
C ARG A 22 20.81 -13.02 -25.01
N TYR A 23 19.55 -13.39 -25.28
CA TYR A 23 18.91 -14.54 -24.65
C TYR A 23 19.57 -15.85 -25.04
N LEU A 24 19.96 -16.03 -26.29
CA LEU A 24 20.68 -17.21 -26.76
C LEU A 24 22.04 -17.36 -26.06
N GLN A 25 22.79 -16.26 -25.91
CA GLN A 25 24.07 -16.28 -25.18
C GLN A 25 23.88 -16.52 -23.68
N ALA A 26 22.90 -15.84 -23.07
CA ALA A 26 22.53 -16.09 -21.69
C ALA A 26 22.10 -17.55 -21.49
N PHE A 27 21.38 -18.14 -22.45
CA PHE A 27 20.96 -19.53 -22.41
C PHE A 27 22.15 -20.50 -22.46
N LEU A 28 23.13 -20.27 -23.34
CA LEU A 28 24.34 -21.09 -23.37
C LEU A 28 25.15 -20.96 -22.06
N SER A 29 25.27 -19.74 -21.53
CA SER A 29 25.88 -19.51 -20.21
C SER A 29 25.12 -20.24 -19.10
N MET A 30 23.79 -20.27 -19.19
CA MET A 30 22.93 -21.01 -18.26
C MET A 30 23.17 -22.51 -18.39
N VAL A 31 23.30 -23.07 -19.59
CA VAL A 31 23.62 -24.51 -19.78
C VAL A 31 24.97 -24.86 -19.15
N LYS A 32 26.00 -24.01 -19.33
CA LYS A 32 27.30 -24.20 -18.66
C LYS A 32 27.17 -24.14 -17.14
N THR A 33 26.44 -23.15 -16.64
CA THR A 33 26.16 -23.01 -15.21
C THR A 33 25.40 -24.23 -14.67
N LYS A 34 24.45 -24.79 -15.43
CA LYS A 34 23.72 -26.01 -15.08
C LYS A 34 24.68 -27.19 -14.91
N LEU A 35 25.67 -27.34 -15.79
CA LEU A 35 26.67 -28.40 -15.68
C LEU A 35 27.54 -28.23 -14.43
N ASP A 36 27.98 -27.01 -14.13
CA ASP A 36 28.71 -26.72 -12.90
C ASP A 36 27.88 -27.02 -11.64
N LEU A 37 26.58 -26.73 -11.68
CA LEU A 37 25.65 -27.10 -10.61
C LEU A 37 25.48 -28.61 -10.50
N GLU A 38 25.35 -29.34 -11.61
CA GLU A 38 25.28 -30.81 -11.62
C GLU A 38 26.56 -31.42 -11.02
N LYS A 39 27.74 -30.86 -11.34
CA LYS A 39 29.01 -31.28 -10.75
C LYS A 39 29.04 -31.06 -9.23
N LYS A 40 28.57 -29.90 -8.76
CA LYS A 40 28.45 -29.65 -7.32
C LYS A 40 27.46 -30.59 -6.66
N TYR A 41 26.30 -30.79 -7.28
CA TYR A 41 25.27 -31.70 -6.80
C TYR A 41 25.78 -33.14 -6.64
N LEU A 42 26.58 -33.62 -7.60
CA LEU A 42 27.23 -34.92 -7.52
C LEU A 42 28.19 -35.02 -6.31
N ALA A 43 28.96 -33.97 -6.04
CA ALA A 43 29.83 -33.91 -4.88
C ALA A 43 29.03 -33.91 -3.56
N ASP A 44 27.93 -33.15 -3.52
CA ASP A 44 27.05 -33.07 -2.35
C ASP A 44 26.31 -34.40 -2.10
N LEU A 45 25.84 -35.08 -3.15
CA LEU A 45 25.24 -36.42 -3.04
C LEU A 45 26.24 -37.45 -2.51
N ALA A 46 27.49 -37.41 -2.97
CA ALA A 46 28.54 -38.28 -2.48
C ALA A 46 28.82 -38.03 -0.99
N ALA A 47 28.93 -36.76 -0.58
CA ALA A 47 29.10 -36.40 0.83
C ALA A 47 27.88 -36.80 1.69
N LEU A 48 26.67 -36.65 1.16
CA LEU A 48 25.44 -37.07 1.83
C LEU A 48 25.44 -38.57 2.08
N ARG A 49 25.78 -39.37 1.07
CA ARG A 49 25.94 -40.83 1.20
C ARG A 49 26.92 -41.19 2.32
N ASP A 50 28.03 -40.48 2.38
CA ASP A 50 29.07 -40.74 3.38
C ASP A 50 28.65 -40.26 4.80
N SER A 51 27.62 -39.42 4.92
CA SER A 51 27.10 -38.89 6.19
C SER A 51 25.92 -39.67 6.80
N TRP A 52 25.39 -40.68 6.11
CA TRP A 52 24.24 -41.45 6.61
C TRP A 52 24.55 -42.11 7.94
N ASP A 53 23.58 -42.11 8.86
CA ASP A 53 23.73 -42.80 10.13
C ASP A 53 23.72 -44.31 9.87
N PRO A 54 24.82 -45.03 10.13
CA PRO A 54 24.87 -46.47 9.91
C PRO A 54 23.81 -47.21 10.74
N LYS A 55 23.35 -46.64 11.86
CA LYS A 55 22.30 -47.23 12.70
C LYS A 55 20.93 -47.26 12.02
N TRP A 56 20.70 -46.48 10.96
CA TRP A 56 19.47 -46.60 10.18
C TRP A 56 19.30 -48.00 9.60
N ALA A 57 20.40 -48.62 9.17
CA ALA A 57 20.42 -50.00 8.70
C ALA A 57 20.06 -51.01 9.82
N GLU A 58 20.31 -50.66 11.09
CA GLU A 58 20.05 -51.49 12.27
C GLU A 58 18.70 -51.18 12.98
N SER A 59 18.03 -50.08 12.62
CA SER A 59 16.82 -49.59 13.29
C SER A 59 15.51 -50.23 12.77
N GLY A 60 14.41 -50.04 13.52
CA GLY A 60 13.06 -50.48 13.11
C GLY A 60 12.51 -49.85 11.81
N ILE A 61 13.18 -48.82 11.28
CA ILE A 61 12.84 -48.18 9.99
C ILE A 61 13.73 -48.64 8.82
N SER A 62 14.70 -49.53 9.05
CA SER A 62 15.69 -49.97 8.04
C SER A 62 15.06 -50.47 6.74
N THR A 63 13.98 -51.25 6.86
CA THR A 63 13.22 -51.80 5.72
C THR A 63 12.50 -50.72 4.92
N LEU A 64 12.18 -49.59 5.53
CA LEU A 64 11.60 -48.43 4.85
C LEU A 64 12.67 -47.65 4.07
N VAL A 65 13.86 -47.46 4.65
CA VAL A 65 14.87 -46.52 4.13
C VAL A 65 15.86 -47.13 3.14
N SER A 66 16.22 -48.42 3.28
CA SER A 66 17.27 -49.06 2.47
C SER A 66 17.08 -49.01 0.94
N PRO A 67 15.86 -49.19 0.39
CA PRO A 67 15.66 -49.10 -1.06
C PRO A 67 16.01 -47.73 -1.63
N PHE A 68 15.76 -46.67 -0.86
CA PHE A 68 16.09 -45.30 -1.24
C PHE A 68 17.60 -45.04 -1.24
N LEU A 69 18.32 -45.60 -0.26
CA LEU A 69 19.78 -45.48 -0.18
C LEU A 69 20.49 -46.08 -1.41
N ASN A 70 20.01 -47.22 -1.91
CA ASN A 70 20.54 -47.86 -3.11
C ASN A 70 20.26 -47.04 -4.38
N HIS A 71 19.07 -46.46 -4.49
CA HIS A 71 18.72 -45.59 -5.62
C HIS A 71 19.69 -44.40 -5.75
N MET A 72 19.97 -43.71 -4.64
CA MET A 72 20.90 -42.57 -4.64
C MET A 72 22.31 -42.97 -5.09
N SER A 73 22.77 -44.17 -4.74
CA SER A 73 24.09 -44.65 -5.18
C SER A 73 24.17 -44.85 -6.70
N SER A 74 23.11 -45.39 -7.32
CA SER A 74 23.03 -45.53 -8.78
C SER A 74 22.93 -44.18 -9.49
N GLU A 75 22.24 -43.21 -8.87
CA GLU A 75 22.12 -41.86 -9.42
C GLU A 75 23.46 -41.14 -9.58
N ILE A 76 24.31 -41.21 -8.55
CA ILE A 76 25.64 -40.60 -8.55
C ILE A 76 26.47 -41.11 -9.74
N LEU A 77 26.46 -42.42 -9.98
CA LEU A 77 27.24 -43.05 -11.05
C LEU A 77 26.82 -42.53 -12.43
N HIS A 78 25.54 -42.67 -12.78
CA HIS A 78 25.07 -42.37 -14.14
C HIS A 78 25.13 -40.88 -14.50
N LYS A 79 24.88 -39.99 -13.54
CA LYS A 79 24.97 -38.53 -13.77
C LYS A 79 26.41 -38.07 -14.04
N THR A 80 27.40 -38.74 -13.46
CA THR A 80 28.82 -38.40 -13.67
C THR A 80 29.22 -38.61 -15.14
N ASP A 81 28.79 -39.72 -15.75
CA ASP A 81 29.09 -40.03 -17.15
C ASP A 81 28.43 -39.04 -18.12
N THR A 82 27.16 -38.68 -17.88
CA THR A 82 26.41 -37.71 -18.70
C THR A 82 27.05 -36.32 -18.70
N HIS A 83 27.51 -35.85 -17.53
CA HIS A 83 28.15 -34.54 -17.40
C HIS A 83 29.40 -34.43 -18.30
N ALA A 84 30.24 -35.47 -18.35
CA ALA A 84 31.45 -35.47 -19.15
C ALA A 84 31.16 -35.36 -20.66
N HIS A 85 30.09 -36.01 -21.14
CA HIS A 85 29.71 -35.99 -22.55
C HIS A 85 29.22 -34.61 -23.01
N VAL A 86 28.35 -33.95 -22.25
CA VAL A 86 27.74 -32.67 -22.63
C VAL A 86 28.79 -31.54 -22.69
N MET A 87 29.76 -31.54 -21.78
CA MET A 87 30.84 -30.55 -21.79
C MET A 87 31.65 -30.58 -23.09
N SER A 88 31.95 -31.77 -23.60
CA SER A 88 32.69 -31.95 -24.85
C SER A 88 31.99 -31.32 -26.06
N LEU A 89 30.65 -31.39 -26.14
CA LEU A 89 29.89 -30.78 -27.24
C LEU A 89 29.95 -29.24 -27.21
N LEU A 90 29.88 -28.64 -26.02
CA LEU A 90 29.90 -27.18 -25.86
C LEU A 90 31.23 -26.55 -26.29
N GLU A 91 32.34 -27.26 -26.13
CA GLU A 91 33.68 -26.77 -26.50
C GLU A 91 33.90 -26.68 -28.02
N THR A 92 33.03 -27.30 -28.84
CA THR A 92 33.20 -27.39 -30.31
C THR A 92 32.38 -26.38 -31.13
N MET A 93 31.68 -25.42 -30.50
CA MET A 93 30.84 -24.43 -31.20
C MET A 93 31.61 -23.25 -31.82
N PRO A 94 31.20 -22.72 -32.99
CA PRO A 94 31.78 -21.51 -33.58
C PRO A 94 31.41 -20.22 -32.82
N GLU A 95 32.31 -19.24 -32.80
CA GLU A 95 32.12 -17.93 -32.18
C GLU A 95 31.23 -17.00 -33.04
N THR A 96 30.35 -16.23 -32.39
CA THR A 96 29.40 -15.33 -33.07
C THR A 96 29.92 -13.89 -33.14
N PRO A 97 29.94 -13.21 -34.31
CA PRO A 97 30.32 -11.79 -34.39
C PRO A 97 29.24 -10.85 -33.82
N ALA A 98 29.66 -9.75 -33.19
CA ALA A 98 28.78 -8.74 -32.58
C ALA A 98 28.21 -7.75 -33.64
N PRO A 99 26.97 -7.24 -33.47
CA PRO A 99 26.41 -6.17 -34.31
C PRO A 99 27.17 -4.83 -34.12
N GLY A 100 27.39 -4.07 -35.19
CA GLY A 100 28.29 -2.89 -35.25
C GLY A 100 27.84 -1.60 -34.52
N ASP A 101 28.74 -0.59 -34.52
CA ASP A 101 28.89 0.52 -33.55
C ASP A 101 27.80 1.63 -33.47
N SER A 102 26.68 1.59 -34.20
CA SER A 102 25.60 2.59 -34.04
C SER A 102 24.40 1.97 -33.35
N ASP A 103 24.06 2.42 -32.12
CA ASP A 103 22.93 1.89 -31.34
C ASP A 103 21.61 2.16 -32.10
N PRO A 104 20.97 1.11 -32.64
CA PRO A 104 19.81 1.29 -33.49
C PRO A 104 18.57 1.82 -32.77
N LEU A 105 18.59 1.88 -31.42
CA LEU A 105 17.44 2.29 -30.61
C LEU A 105 17.41 3.80 -30.28
N GLU A 106 18.51 4.52 -30.45
CA GLU A 106 18.58 5.96 -30.11
C GLU A 106 17.67 6.80 -31.01
N VAL A 107 17.61 6.49 -32.31
CA VAL A 107 16.79 7.21 -33.31
C VAL A 107 15.29 7.17 -32.97
N LEU A 108 14.86 6.18 -32.21
CA LEU A 108 13.44 5.91 -31.96
C LEU A 108 12.95 6.40 -30.60
N ALA A 109 13.87 6.75 -29.70
CA ALA A 109 13.56 7.16 -28.33
C ALA A 109 12.85 8.52 -28.24
N VAL A 110 12.98 9.38 -29.26
CA VAL A 110 12.45 10.76 -29.28
C VAL A 110 10.95 10.86 -29.60
N LEU A 111 10.33 9.79 -30.10
CA LEU A 111 8.96 9.80 -30.61
C LEU A 111 7.89 9.95 -29.52
N GLU A 112 7.94 9.12 -28.49
CA GLU A 112 6.91 9.04 -27.44
C GLU A 112 6.87 10.29 -26.53
N PRO A 113 8.01 10.86 -26.05
CA PRO A 113 7.99 12.06 -25.22
C PRO A 113 7.32 13.24 -25.92
N ALA A 114 7.60 13.40 -27.22
CA ALA A 114 7.02 14.46 -28.02
C ALA A 114 5.49 14.30 -28.12
N TYR A 115 4.99 13.07 -28.27
CA TYR A 115 3.56 12.80 -28.37
C TYR A 115 2.80 13.03 -27.04
N ARG A 116 3.40 12.72 -25.90
CA ARG A 116 2.73 12.88 -24.60
C ARG A 116 2.58 14.31 -24.13
N GLU A 117 3.61 15.13 -24.33
CA GLU A 117 3.50 16.54 -23.96
C GLU A 117 2.37 17.20 -24.77
N TYR A 118 2.20 16.77 -26.03
CA TYR A 118 1.07 17.16 -26.86
C TYR A 118 -0.28 16.77 -26.24
N GLU A 119 -0.49 15.50 -25.87
CA GLU A 119 -1.75 15.05 -25.27
C GLU A 119 -2.02 15.67 -23.89
N LYS A 120 -1.00 15.90 -23.07
CA LYS A 120 -1.13 16.56 -21.77
C LYS A 120 -1.61 18.00 -21.91
N CYS A 121 -0.95 18.77 -22.77
CA CYS A 121 -1.34 20.16 -23.01
C CYS A 121 -2.74 20.22 -23.64
N LYS A 122 -3.09 19.26 -24.51
CA LYS A 122 -4.43 19.09 -25.07
C LYS A 122 -5.49 18.82 -23.99
N ALA A 123 -5.20 17.98 -23.02
CA ALA A 123 -6.12 17.68 -21.93
C ALA A 123 -6.31 18.88 -20.99
N ALA A 124 -5.22 19.57 -20.65
CA ALA A 124 -5.27 20.75 -19.81
C ALA A 124 -6.12 21.84 -20.46
N VAL A 125 -5.89 22.14 -21.74
CA VAL A 125 -6.64 23.17 -22.47
C VAL A 125 -8.11 22.80 -22.66
N THR A 126 -8.47 21.50 -22.61
CA THR A 126 -9.84 21.00 -22.77
C THR A 126 -10.55 20.64 -21.46
N SER A 127 -9.91 20.78 -20.29
CA SER A 127 -10.54 20.44 -19.00
C SER A 127 -11.63 21.44 -18.61
N PRO A 128 -12.56 21.14 -17.69
CA PRO A 128 -13.54 22.11 -17.22
C PRO A 128 -12.90 23.38 -16.66
N GLU A 129 -11.76 23.28 -15.96
CA GLU A 129 -11.00 24.41 -15.45
C GLU A 129 -10.22 25.13 -16.54
N GLY A 130 -9.67 24.40 -17.51
CA GLY A 130 -9.01 24.96 -18.68
C GLY A 130 -10.00 25.73 -19.55
N LEU A 131 -11.12 25.09 -19.89
CA LEU A 131 -12.26 25.69 -20.57
C LEU A 131 -12.83 26.84 -19.78
N LYS A 132 -13.04 26.72 -18.46
CA LYS A 132 -13.48 27.83 -17.63
C LYS A 132 -12.45 28.95 -17.58
N CYS A 133 -11.15 28.65 -17.51
CA CYS A 133 -10.08 29.64 -17.58
C CYS A 133 -10.11 30.37 -18.93
N LEU A 134 -10.29 29.64 -20.02
CA LEU A 134 -10.42 30.19 -21.36
C LEU A 134 -11.75 30.95 -21.54
N GLN A 135 -12.84 30.53 -20.88
CA GLN A 135 -14.16 31.17 -20.90
C GLN A 135 -14.21 32.41 -20.01
N ASP A 136 -13.63 32.38 -18.82
CA ASP A 136 -13.45 33.51 -17.91
C ASP A 136 -12.54 34.54 -18.58
N TRP A 137 -11.44 34.08 -19.21
CA TRP A 137 -10.59 34.93 -20.03
C TRP A 137 -11.40 35.52 -21.20
N SER A 138 -12.19 34.71 -21.91
CA SER A 138 -13.05 35.19 -22.99
C SER A 138 -14.11 36.18 -22.52
N THR A 139 -14.70 35.98 -21.33
CA THR A 139 -15.75 36.84 -20.75
C THR A 139 -15.16 38.14 -20.23
N LEU A 140 -14.00 38.06 -19.60
CA LEU A 140 -13.21 39.22 -19.18
C LEU A 140 -12.81 40.08 -20.38
N VAL A 141 -12.45 39.45 -21.50
CA VAL A 141 -12.15 40.12 -22.76
C VAL A 141 -13.40 40.76 -23.39
N THR A 142 -14.62 40.26 -23.13
CA THR A 142 -15.87 40.75 -23.74
C THR A 142 -16.69 41.75 -22.90
N GLU A 143 -16.67 41.71 -21.57
CA GLU A 143 -17.52 42.57 -20.70
C GLU A 143 -16.94 43.97 -20.40
N TYR A 144 -15.63 44.17 -20.60
CA TYR A 144 -15.00 45.42 -20.18
C TYR A 144 -14.97 46.46 -21.30
N ASN A 145 -15.48 47.66 -21.00
CA ASN A 145 -15.38 48.80 -21.90
C ASN A 145 -13.89 49.24 -22.00
N PRO A 146 -13.27 49.21 -23.20
CA PRO A 146 -11.83 49.44 -23.41
C PRO A 146 -11.30 50.78 -22.86
N TRP A 147 -12.18 51.74 -22.57
CA TRP A 147 -11.82 53.02 -21.94
C TRP A 147 -11.31 52.90 -20.50
N LYS A 148 -11.33 51.71 -19.91
CA LYS A 148 -10.69 51.44 -18.61
C LYS A 148 -9.31 50.76 -18.72
N GLY A 149 -8.74 50.69 -19.91
CA GLY A 149 -7.29 50.58 -20.11
C GLY A 149 -6.58 49.34 -19.54
N ARG A 150 -7.12 48.13 -19.72
CA ARG A 150 -6.38 46.88 -19.44
C ARG A 150 -6.40 45.91 -20.63
N VAL A 151 -5.25 45.28 -20.89
CA VAL A 151 -5.03 44.23 -21.91
C VAL A 151 -5.05 42.86 -21.24
N HIS A 152 -5.61 41.85 -21.92
CA HIS A 152 -5.72 40.48 -21.42
C HIS A 152 -4.82 39.53 -22.25
N ILE A 153 -3.80 38.93 -21.62
CA ILE A 153 -2.81 38.00 -22.25
C ILE A 153 -3.40 36.60 -22.36
N LEU A 154 -3.09 35.87 -23.44
CA LEU A 154 -3.53 34.50 -23.66
C LEU A 154 -3.13 33.60 -22.48
N PRO A 155 -4.04 32.77 -21.98
CA PRO A 155 -3.70 31.87 -20.89
C PRO A 155 -2.56 30.95 -21.26
N GLN A 156 -1.62 30.76 -20.32
CA GLN A 156 -0.43 29.90 -20.46
C GLN A 156 -0.78 28.51 -21.02
N ILE A 157 -1.97 28.01 -20.66
CA ILE A 157 -2.48 26.69 -21.03
C ILE A 157 -2.60 26.47 -22.56
N ASP A 158 -2.86 27.51 -23.37
CA ASP A 158 -2.88 27.38 -24.85
C ASP A 158 -1.47 27.50 -25.46
N GLY A 159 -0.61 28.34 -24.88
CA GLY A 159 0.75 28.54 -25.37
C GLY A 159 1.60 27.26 -25.29
N ASP A 160 1.42 26.48 -24.22
CA ASP A 160 2.11 25.21 -24.03
C ASP A 160 1.64 24.16 -25.05
N PHE A 161 0.35 24.13 -25.41
CA PHE A 161 -0.21 23.18 -26.38
C PHE A 161 0.41 23.30 -27.77
N ARG A 162 0.66 24.52 -28.26
CA ARG A 162 1.19 24.75 -29.61
C ARG A 162 2.62 24.24 -29.81
N LYS A 163 3.48 24.41 -28.81
CA LYS A 163 4.90 23.98 -28.88
C LYS A 163 5.03 22.46 -28.98
N ALA A 164 4.14 21.75 -28.32
CA ALA A 164 4.16 20.30 -28.31
C ALA A 164 3.89 19.68 -29.70
N VAL A 165 3.02 20.30 -30.53
CA VAL A 165 2.68 19.82 -31.87
C VAL A 165 3.90 19.77 -32.82
N VAL A 166 4.70 20.84 -32.85
CA VAL A 166 5.83 20.94 -33.81
C VAL A 166 6.92 19.91 -33.52
N THR A 167 7.22 19.70 -32.25
CA THR A 167 8.25 18.75 -31.80
C THR A 167 7.94 17.31 -32.21
N GLN A 168 6.65 16.95 -32.26
CA GLN A 168 6.22 15.59 -32.58
C GLN A 168 6.41 15.23 -34.06
N ASN A 169 6.26 16.18 -34.98
CA ASN A 169 6.38 15.90 -36.43
C ASN A 169 7.81 15.57 -36.86
N GLN A 170 8.82 16.28 -36.34
CA GLN A 170 10.23 16.09 -36.75
C GLN A 170 10.74 14.69 -36.40
N ALA A 171 10.38 14.18 -35.22
CA ALA A 171 10.77 12.85 -34.78
C ALA A 171 10.27 11.72 -35.72
N ALA A 172 9.16 11.91 -36.43
CA ALA A 172 8.57 10.89 -37.29
C ALA A 172 9.33 10.64 -38.60
N GLU A 173 10.01 11.65 -39.15
CA GLU A 173 10.72 11.55 -40.43
C GLU A 173 12.01 10.72 -40.31
N GLU A 174 12.81 10.96 -39.26
CA GLU A 174 14.08 10.27 -39.02
C GLU A 174 13.91 8.75 -38.84
N ALA A 175 12.84 8.34 -38.13
CA ALA A 175 12.53 6.93 -37.91
C ALA A 175 12.28 6.15 -39.22
N THR A 176 11.77 6.81 -40.27
CA THR A 176 11.40 6.15 -41.53
C THR A 176 12.62 5.68 -42.32
N LEU A 177 13.69 6.47 -42.37
CA LEU A 177 14.90 6.17 -43.16
C LEU A 177 15.65 4.94 -42.62
N TRP A 178 15.77 4.85 -41.30
CA TRP A 178 16.49 3.76 -40.63
C TRP A 178 15.87 2.39 -40.93
N TYR A 179 14.53 2.33 -41.00
CA TYR A 179 13.80 1.10 -41.28
C TYR A 179 14.05 0.51 -42.67
N THR A 180 14.39 1.34 -43.65
CA THR A 180 14.51 0.89 -45.05
C THR A 180 15.89 0.35 -45.39
N GLU A 181 16.96 0.77 -44.69
CA GLU A 181 18.34 0.50 -45.13
C GLU A 181 19.12 -0.48 -44.23
N VAL A 182 18.83 -0.55 -42.93
CA VAL A 182 19.69 -1.28 -41.96
C VAL A 182 19.11 -2.63 -41.50
N VAL A 183 17.79 -2.69 -41.30
CA VAL A 183 17.11 -3.83 -40.66
C VAL A 183 17.27 -5.19 -41.39
N PRO A 184 17.25 -5.28 -42.74
CA PRO A 184 17.26 -6.58 -43.42
C PRO A 184 18.51 -7.44 -43.17
N SER A 185 19.70 -6.87 -43.16
CA SER A 185 20.95 -7.64 -42.99
C SER A 185 21.14 -8.18 -41.58
N ALA A 186 20.59 -7.50 -40.57
CA ALA A 186 20.63 -7.98 -39.21
C ALA A 186 19.82 -9.28 -39.04
N LEU A 187 18.71 -9.41 -39.78
CA LEU A 187 17.78 -10.55 -39.67
C LEU A 187 18.41 -11.88 -40.11
N GLU A 188 19.18 -11.87 -41.21
CA GLU A 188 19.80 -13.09 -41.76
C GLU A 188 20.83 -13.72 -40.80
N HIS A 189 21.70 -12.91 -40.18
CA HIS A 189 22.68 -13.41 -39.21
C HIS A 189 22.03 -14.00 -37.97
N HIS A 190 20.91 -13.43 -37.53
CA HIS A 190 20.16 -13.96 -36.39
C HIS A 190 19.61 -15.37 -36.67
N GLN A 191 19.16 -15.63 -37.89
CA GLN A 191 18.62 -16.92 -38.31
C GLN A 191 19.67 -18.05 -38.23
N GLN A 192 20.88 -17.83 -38.73
CA GLN A 192 21.93 -18.88 -38.79
C GLN A 192 22.37 -19.33 -37.39
N ASN A 193 22.53 -18.39 -36.46
CA ASN A 193 22.91 -18.70 -35.07
C ASN A 193 21.88 -19.58 -34.36
N THR A 194 20.60 -19.36 -34.67
CA THR A 194 19.50 -20.11 -34.06
C THR A 194 19.55 -21.60 -34.43
N GLU A 195 19.91 -21.95 -35.67
CA GLU A 195 19.98 -23.36 -36.11
C GLU A 195 21.14 -24.14 -35.48
N HIS A 196 22.28 -23.51 -35.18
CA HIS A 196 23.38 -24.16 -34.47
C HIS A 196 23.00 -24.55 -33.04
N ILE A 197 22.34 -23.63 -32.31
CA ILE A 197 21.92 -23.87 -30.91
C ILE A 197 20.88 -25.00 -30.85
N LYS A 198 19.95 -25.03 -31.80
CA LYS A 198 18.96 -26.09 -31.94
C LYS A 198 19.61 -27.47 -32.07
N SER A 199 20.66 -27.61 -32.87
CA SER A 199 21.35 -28.89 -33.09
C SER A 199 22.03 -29.41 -31.81
N LEU A 200 22.66 -28.54 -31.02
CA LEU A 200 23.19 -28.89 -29.70
C LEU A 200 22.09 -29.40 -28.76
N LEU A 201 20.97 -28.70 -28.71
CA LEU A 201 19.88 -29.04 -27.80
C LEU A 201 19.33 -30.44 -28.06
N ILE A 202 19.21 -30.82 -29.34
CA ILE A 202 18.77 -32.17 -29.70
C ILE A 202 19.72 -33.22 -29.09
N ALA A 203 21.03 -33.06 -29.27
CA ALA A 203 22.02 -34.00 -28.75
C ALA A 203 21.99 -34.11 -27.21
N VAL A 204 21.92 -32.96 -26.53
CA VAL A 204 21.84 -32.90 -25.06
C VAL A 204 20.56 -33.57 -24.55
N CYS A 205 19.42 -33.27 -25.16
CA CYS A 205 18.13 -33.84 -24.75
C CYS A 205 18.07 -35.36 -24.95
N SER A 206 18.61 -35.89 -26.05
CA SER A 206 18.68 -37.34 -26.26
C SER A 206 19.45 -38.05 -25.15
N HIS A 207 20.61 -37.51 -24.76
CA HIS A 207 21.44 -38.15 -23.75
C HIS A 207 20.83 -38.10 -22.33
N TYR A 208 20.16 -36.99 -21.99
CA TYR A 208 19.38 -36.92 -20.74
C TYR A 208 18.15 -37.86 -20.75
N GLY A 209 17.56 -38.12 -21.92
CA GLY A 209 16.45 -39.06 -22.06
C GLY A 209 16.84 -40.48 -21.64
N ASP A 210 18.00 -40.94 -22.06
CA ASP A 210 18.54 -42.26 -21.68
C ASP A 210 18.81 -42.34 -20.17
N LEU A 211 19.44 -41.31 -19.59
CA LEU A 211 19.67 -41.21 -18.15
C LEU A 211 18.34 -41.29 -17.37
N GLN A 212 17.32 -40.59 -17.83
CA GLN A 212 16.02 -40.57 -17.18
C GLN A 212 15.36 -41.96 -17.18
N ALA A 213 15.45 -42.71 -18.28
CA ALA A 213 14.90 -44.07 -18.34
C ALA A 213 15.58 -45.00 -17.31
N THR A 214 16.90 -44.91 -17.17
CA THR A 214 17.67 -45.69 -16.18
C THR A 214 17.31 -45.32 -14.74
N LEU A 215 17.28 -44.03 -14.41
CA LEU A 215 16.91 -43.56 -13.07
C LEU A 215 15.45 -43.88 -12.74
N SER A 216 14.55 -43.79 -13.71
CA SER A 216 13.13 -44.14 -13.55
C SER A 216 12.96 -45.61 -13.20
N THR A 217 13.74 -46.50 -13.82
CA THR A 217 13.71 -47.93 -13.51
C THR A 217 14.19 -48.18 -12.07
N SER A 218 15.33 -47.59 -11.68
CA SER A 218 15.88 -47.70 -10.32
C SER A 218 14.90 -47.17 -9.26
N CYS A 219 14.29 -46.01 -9.53
CA CYS A 219 13.30 -45.40 -8.66
C CYS A 219 12.04 -46.28 -8.55
N SER A 220 11.56 -46.88 -9.64
CA SER A 220 10.40 -47.78 -9.61
C SER A 220 10.64 -48.99 -8.71
N THR A 221 11.86 -49.54 -8.74
CA THR A 221 12.25 -50.62 -7.83
C THR A 221 12.24 -50.15 -6.37
N ALA A 222 12.79 -48.97 -6.07
CA ALA A 222 12.77 -48.41 -4.72
C ALA A 222 11.34 -48.14 -4.25
N LEU A 223 10.50 -47.55 -5.11
CA LEU A 223 9.11 -47.22 -4.84
C LEU A 223 8.25 -48.45 -4.59
N ASN A 224 8.35 -49.49 -5.42
CA ASN A 224 7.59 -50.72 -5.19
C ASN A 224 7.98 -51.37 -3.85
N THR A 225 9.27 -51.33 -3.52
CA THR A 225 9.76 -51.84 -2.24
C THR A 225 9.22 -51.01 -1.07
N THR A 226 9.28 -49.68 -1.15
CA THR A 226 8.72 -48.76 -0.14
C THR A 226 7.19 -48.82 -0.09
N ALA A 227 6.49 -49.01 -1.19
CA ALA A 227 5.02 -49.08 -1.25
C ALA A 227 4.49 -50.37 -0.61
N SER A 228 5.29 -51.43 -0.63
CA SER A 228 4.97 -52.65 0.13
C SER A 228 5.06 -52.46 1.65
N PHE A 229 5.56 -51.32 2.14
CA PHE A 229 5.58 -50.97 3.56
C PHE A 229 4.19 -50.64 4.10
N VAL A 230 3.74 -51.36 5.13
CA VAL A 230 2.42 -51.18 5.73
C VAL A 230 2.46 -50.15 6.86
N SER A 231 2.14 -48.90 6.55
CA SER A 231 2.17 -47.77 7.50
C SER A 231 1.17 -47.89 8.65
N SER A 232 0.04 -48.58 8.48
CA SER A 232 -0.92 -48.82 9.57
C SER A 232 -0.30 -49.62 10.71
N ARG A 233 0.55 -50.60 10.37
CA ARG A 233 1.33 -51.35 11.36
C ARG A 233 2.39 -50.48 12.04
N PHE A 234 2.83 -49.41 11.39
CA PHE A 234 3.80 -48.46 11.92
C PHE A 234 3.17 -47.35 12.80
N ILE A 235 2.05 -46.75 12.37
CA ILE A 235 1.50 -45.50 12.96
C ILE A 235 0.28 -45.69 13.87
N SER A 236 -0.41 -46.83 13.79
CA SER A 236 -1.61 -47.09 14.61
C SER A 236 -1.43 -46.76 16.10
N PRO A 237 -0.24 -46.97 16.73
CA PRO A 237 -0.04 -46.58 18.12
C PRO A 237 -0.12 -45.05 18.38
N ARG A 238 0.26 -44.21 17.40
CA ARG A 238 0.39 -42.74 17.57
C ARG A 238 -0.92 -41.98 17.43
N HIS A 239 -1.89 -42.51 16.68
CA HIS A 239 -3.22 -41.89 16.57
C HIS A 239 -4.00 -41.89 17.88
N GLY A 240 -3.80 -42.93 18.70
CA GLY A 240 -4.40 -42.98 20.04
C GLY A 240 -3.93 -41.85 20.94
N GLU A 241 -2.68 -41.41 20.77
CA GLU A 241 -2.05 -40.38 21.62
C GLU A 241 -2.60 -38.98 21.30
N ALA A 242 -2.70 -38.60 20.01
CA ALA A 242 -3.07 -37.24 19.61
C ALA A 242 -4.55 -36.87 19.87
N GLN A 243 -5.48 -37.83 19.81
CA GLN A 243 -6.90 -37.56 20.09
C GLN A 243 -7.12 -37.13 21.55
N ALA A 244 -6.24 -37.53 22.45
CA ALA A 244 -6.29 -37.10 23.83
C ALA A 244 -5.93 -35.61 23.97
N GLU A 245 -5.00 -35.10 23.15
CA GLU A 245 -4.47 -33.75 23.27
C GLU A 245 -5.42 -32.67 22.71
N ALA A 246 -6.14 -32.93 21.63
CA ALA A 246 -6.99 -31.91 20.98
C ALA A 246 -8.20 -31.48 21.82
N LYS A 247 -8.58 -32.29 22.81
CA LYS A 247 -9.65 -31.96 23.75
C LYS A 247 -9.15 -31.08 24.89
N HIS A 248 -7.91 -30.60 24.83
CA HIS A 248 -7.30 -29.80 25.88
C HIS A 248 -7.84 -28.36 25.89
N TYR A 249 -8.24 -27.88 27.06
CA TYR A 249 -8.95 -26.62 27.27
C TYR A 249 -8.14 -25.36 26.88
N LEU A 250 -6.81 -25.46 26.81
CA LEU A 250 -5.92 -24.34 26.46
C LEU A 250 -6.03 -23.87 24.99
N VAL A 251 -6.73 -24.60 24.13
CA VAL A 251 -6.74 -24.35 22.67
C VAL A 251 -8.04 -23.69 22.17
N GLN A 252 -8.92 -23.23 23.06
CA GLN A 252 -10.23 -22.63 22.70
C GLN A 252 -10.26 -21.09 22.83
N LYS A 253 -10.95 -20.39 21.91
CA LYS A 253 -11.09 -18.90 21.91
C LYS A 253 -11.90 -18.39 23.11
N CYS A 254 -11.57 -17.19 23.56
CA CYS A 254 -12.26 -16.52 24.67
C CYS A 254 -13.23 -15.43 24.19
N ASP A 255 -14.39 -15.38 24.83
CA ASP A 255 -15.44 -14.39 24.60
C ASP A 255 -15.23 -13.12 25.45
N TYR A 256 -15.45 -11.93 24.88
CA TYR A 256 -15.49 -10.67 25.65
C TYR A 256 -16.90 -10.37 26.16
N ARG A 257 -17.02 -10.12 27.47
CA ARG A 257 -18.25 -9.70 28.13
C ARG A 257 -18.11 -8.29 28.71
N ASN A 258 -19.05 -7.41 28.39
CA ASN A 258 -19.07 -6.06 28.94
C ASN A 258 -19.72 -6.04 30.32
N TYR A 259 -18.90 -6.10 31.36
CA TYR A 259 -19.35 -6.08 32.74
C TYR A 259 -19.70 -4.69 33.27
N THR A 260 -19.46 -3.62 32.51
CA THR A 260 -19.74 -2.26 32.98
C THR A 260 -21.23 -1.92 33.00
N THR A 261 -22.07 -2.71 32.30
CA THR A 261 -23.51 -2.45 32.20
C THR A 261 -24.40 -3.69 32.27
N THR A 262 -24.11 -4.76 31.53
CA THR A 262 -25.05 -5.90 31.40
C THR A 262 -24.44 -7.28 31.58
N GLY A 263 -23.10 -7.43 31.57
CA GLY A 263 -22.43 -8.74 31.60
C GLY A 263 -22.65 -9.59 30.34
N CYS A 264 -23.29 -9.01 29.33
CA CYS A 264 -23.53 -9.63 28.04
C CYS A 264 -22.24 -9.72 27.24
N LEU A 265 -22.19 -10.67 26.30
CA LEU A 265 -21.22 -10.64 25.21
C LEU A 265 -21.30 -9.27 24.53
N SER A 266 -20.17 -8.70 24.11
CA SER A 266 -20.13 -7.36 23.50
C SER A 266 -18.91 -7.19 22.61
N HIS A 267 -18.83 -6.06 21.91
CA HIS A 267 -17.59 -5.57 21.30
C HIS A 267 -17.05 -4.39 22.12
N ALA A 268 -15.74 -4.34 22.34
CA ALA A 268 -15.09 -3.19 22.96
C ALA A 268 -14.94 -2.06 21.92
N VAL A 269 -15.55 -0.91 22.19
CA VAL A 269 -15.59 0.25 21.29
C VAL A 269 -15.01 1.51 21.95
N TYR A 270 -15.10 1.63 23.27
CA TYR A 270 -14.61 2.80 24.02
C TYR A 270 -13.40 2.47 24.90
N GLY A 271 -12.64 3.50 25.29
CA GLY A 271 -11.49 3.36 26.18
C GLY A 271 -10.30 2.63 25.53
N LEU A 272 -10.20 2.73 24.21
CA LEU A 272 -9.15 2.09 23.40
C LEU A 272 -7.93 3.01 23.19
N GLY A 273 -7.96 4.22 23.77
CA GLY A 273 -6.90 5.22 23.70
C GLY A 273 -7.33 6.50 22.96
N PRO A 274 -6.59 7.60 23.18
CA PRO A 274 -6.95 8.94 22.67
C PRO A 274 -7.05 9.03 21.15
N ASP A 275 -6.24 8.27 20.40
CA ASP A 275 -6.35 8.19 18.93
C ASP A 275 -7.68 7.57 18.49
N ALA A 276 -8.05 6.43 19.07
CA ALA A 276 -9.31 5.75 18.76
C ALA A 276 -10.51 6.63 19.12
N THR A 277 -10.42 7.32 20.27
CA THR A 277 -11.44 8.26 20.74
C THR A 277 -11.55 9.49 19.85
N ALA A 278 -10.45 10.15 19.46
CA ALA A 278 -10.46 11.29 18.56
C ALA A 278 -11.01 10.93 17.16
N ASN A 279 -10.66 9.75 16.64
CA ASN A 279 -11.19 9.24 15.38
C ASN A 279 -12.70 8.99 15.45
N LEU A 280 -13.17 8.34 16.52
CA LEU A 280 -14.60 8.08 16.73
C LEU A 280 -15.39 9.38 16.86
N VAL A 281 -14.90 10.34 17.63
CA VAL A 281 -15.57 11.64 17.86
C VAL A 281 -15.58 12.49 16.60
N LYS A 282 -14.46 12.58 15.86
CA LYS A 282 -14.44 13.26 14.57
C LYS A 282 -15.42 12.63 13.58
N PHE A 283 -15.46 11.30 13.50
CA PHE A 283 -16.42 10.61 12.64
C PHE A 283 -17.87 10.93 13.03
N LEU A 284 -18.17 11.01 14.33
CA LEU A 284 -19.49 11.40 14.84
C LEU A 284 -19.83 12.86 14.53
N VAL A 285 -18.85 13.76 14.58
CA VAL A 285 -19.02 15.18 14.20
C VAL A 285 -19.25 15.33 12.69
N ASP A 286 -18.45 14.66 11.86
CA ASP A 286 -18.53 14.76 10.40
C ASP A 286 -19.77 14.07 9.81
N SER A 287 -20.26 13.01 10.48
CA SER A 287 -21.41 12.23 10.00
C SER A 287 -22.76 12.91 10.26
N VAL A 288 -22.79 14.12 10.82
CA VAL A 288 -24.03 14.77 11.26
C VAL A 288 -24.04 16.26 10.94
N ASN A 289 -25.15 16.76 10.40
CA ASN A 289 -25.51 18.17 10.50
C ASN A 289 -26.15 18.37 11.89
N LEU A 290 -25.34 18.45 12.96
CA LEU A 290 -25.82 18.44 14.36
C LEU A 290 -26.74 19.61 14.70
N GLY A 291 -26.92 20.56 13.79
CA GLY A 291 -27.72 21.75 14.01
C GLY A 291 -27.22 22.55 15.21
N VAL A 292 -28.02 23.51 15.62
CA VAL A 292 -27.66 24.56 16.58
C VAL A 292 -27.66 24.09 18.06
N TYR A 293 -28.01 22.82 18.34
CA TYR A 293 -28.46 22.39 19.69
C TYR A 293 -27.67 21.25 20.38
N TRP A 294 -26.45 20.90 19.93
CA TRP A 294 -25.74 19.68 20.40
C TRP A 294 -25.01 19.77 21.75
N ILE A 295 -25.02 20.92 22.44
CA ILE A 295 -24.61 21.05 23.86
C ILE A 295 -25.82 21.42 24.74
N TYR A 296 -27.06 21.28 24.28
CA TYR A 296 -28.21 21.85 25.01
C TYR A 296 -28.63 21.03 26.25
N ARG A 297 -28.29 19.73 26.29
CA ARG A 297 -28.76 18.81 27.34
C ARG A 297 -27.62 17.97 27.91
N TRP A 298 -27.25 18.24 29.15
CA TRP A 298 -26.35 17.41 29.97
C TRP A 298 -27.18 16.44 30.79
N ASP A 299 -27.71 15.42 30.13
CA ASP A 299 -28.42 14.34 30.79
C ASP A 299 -27.45 13.17 30.95
N TRP A 300 -26.76 13.15 32.09
CA TRP A 300 -25.74 12.14 32.39
C TRP A 300 -26.30 10.73 32.32
N ASP A 301 -27.55 10.53 32.73
CA ASP A 301 -28.22 9.24 32.67
C ASP A 301 -28.39 8.76 31.22
N LEU A 302 -28.75 9.67 30.30
CA LEU A 302 -28.82 9.36 28.87
C LEU A 302 -27.43 9.06 28.28
N ILE A 303 -26.41 9.85 28.62
CA ILE A 303 -25.04 9.65 28.12
C ILE A 303 -24.52 8.27 28.52
N TRP A 304 -24.64 7.93 29.81
CA TRP A 304 -24.13 6.67 30.34
C TRP A 304 -24.94 5.45 29.88
N ARG A 305 -26.27 5.57 29.79
CA ARG A 305 -27.12 4.49 29.32
C ARG A 305 -27.00 4.25 27.82
N ASP A 306 -27.11 5.29 27.00
CA ASP A 306 -27.15 5.13 25.55
C ASP A 306 -25.75 4.87 24.96
N GLY A 307 -24.70 5.45 25.56
CA GLY A 307 -23.32 5.19 25.17
C GLY A 307 -22.91 3.74 25.42
N SER A 308 -23.22 3.19 26.60
CA SER A 308 -22.90 1.80 26.94
C SER A 308 -23.76 0.76 26.22
N ALA A 309 -25.05 1.05 25.98
CA ALA A 309 -25.94 0.18 25.21
C ALA A 309 -25.46 -0.02 23.76
N PHE A 310 -24.63 0.89 23.24
CA PHE A 310 -24.07 0.80 21.91
C PHE A 310 -23.13 -0.41 21.73
N GLU A 311 -22.22 -0.68 22.68
CA GLU A 311 -21.26 -1.82 22.63
C GLU A 311 -21.93 -3.20 22.61
N VAL A 312 -23.00 -3.34 23.40
CA VAL A 312 -23.81 -4.56 23.46
C VAL A 312 -24.53 -4.80 22.13
N SER A 313 -24.93 -3.72 21.48
CA SER A 313 -25.70 -3.76 20.25
C SER A 313 -24.82 -4.07 19.01
N GLY A 314 -23.50 -3.96 19.11
CA GLY A 314 -22.53 -4.15 18.02
C GLY A 314 -22.19 -5.60 17.67
N LEU A 315 -22.78 -6.60 18.35
CA LEU A 315 -22.46 -8.02 18.15
C LEU A 315 -22.90 -8.63 16.80
N SER A 316 -23.83 -8.00 16.07
CA SER A 316 -24.51 -8.65 14.93
C SER A 316 -24.40 -7.93 13.58
N LYS A 317 -23.75 -6.75 13.50
CA LYS A 317 -23.56 -5.98 12.25
C LYS A 317 -22.29 -5.12 12.30
N ASP A 318 -21.83 -4.67 11.13
CA ASP A 318 -20.78 -3.65 11.00
C ASP A 318 -21.10 -2.42 11.87
N LEU A 319 -20.15 -2.07 12.74
CA LEU A 319 -20.25 -1.00 13.72
C LEU A 319 -20.47 0.37 13.06
N LEU A 320 -19.87 0.60 11.90
CA LEU A 320 -19.89 1.89 11.20
C LEU A 320 -21.26 2.19 10.59
N ASP A 321 -21.89 1.18 9.98
CA ASP A 321 -23.26 1.27 9.45
C ASP A 321 -24.27 1.57 10.55
N LYS A 322 -24.01 1.09 11.76
CA LYS A 322 -24.90 1.32 12.90
C LYS A 322 -24.89 2.78 13.36
N ILE A 323 -23.72 3.43 13.39
CA ILE A 323 -23.59 4.84 13.78
C ILE A 323 -24.37 5.73 12.82
N ARG A 324 -24.25 5.49 11.51
CA ARG A 324 -24.94 6.24 10.44
C ARG A 324 -26.48 6.12 10.45
N ASN A 325 -27.02 5.13 11.15
CA ASN A 325 -28.47 4.93 11.29
C ASN A 325 -29.02 5.34 12.66
N THR A 326 -28.18 5.86 13.55
CA THR A 326 -28.56 6.31 14.90
C THR A 326 -29.13 7.74 14.90
N THR A 327 -30.06 8.07 15.80
CA THR A 327 -30.64 9.43 15.88
C THR A 327 -29.60 10.46 16.34
N VAL A 328 -29.82 11.74 16.00
CA VAL A 328 -28.91 12.86 16.36
C VAL A 328 -28.63 12.90 17.87
N THR A 329 -29.67 12.81 18.70
CA THR A 329 -29.55 12.81 20.17
C THR A 329 -28.75 11.61 20.71
N LYS A 330 -28.90 10.42 20.10
CA LYS A 330 -28.15 9.23 20.52
C LYS A 330 -26.68 9.30 20.10
N ARG A 331 -26.38 9.86 18.92
CA ARG A 331 -24.99 10.13 18.50
C ARG A 331 -24.31 11.14 19.41
N GLU A 332 -25.02 12.19 19.83
CA GLU A 332 -24.53 13.14 20.83
C GLU A 332 -24.18 12.44 22.15
N CYS A 333 -25.04 11.51 22.62
CA CYS A 333 -24.76 10.72 23.82
C CYS A 333 -23.56 9.79 23.63
N ILE A 334 -23.44 9.11 22.49
CA ILE A 334 -22.28 8.26 22.15
C ILE A 334 -20.98 9.08 22.11
N MET A 335 -21.02 10.28 21.50
CA MET A 335 -19.89 11.19 21.41
C MET A 335 -19.43 11.66 22.80
N LYS A 336 -20.36 12.14 23.62
CA LYS A 336 -20.06 12.56 25.01
C LYS A 336 -19.54 11.38 25.84
N TYR A 337 -20.14 10.20 25.69
CA TYR A 337 -19.70 8.98 26.37
C TYR A 337 -18.27 8.61 25.97
N ALA A 338 -17.94 8.63 24.68
CA ALA A 338 -16.58 8.38 24.18
C ALA A 338 -15.58 9.39 24.75
N LEU A 339 -15.92 10.68 24.72
CA LEU A 339 -15.09 11.76 25.26
C LEU A 339 -14.81 11.61 26.75
N PHE A 340 -15.75 11.07 27.55
CA PHE A 340 -15.56 10.90 29.00
C PHE A 340 -15.02 9.52 29.43
N ARG A 341 -14.94 8.54 28.54
CA ARG A 341 -14.45 7.18 28.87
C ARG A 341 -12.95 7.00 28.71
N ASP A 342 -12.29 7.89 27.99
CA ASP A 342 -10.86 7.85 27.73
C ASP A 342 -10.13 9.01 28.42
N VAL A 343 -8.82 9.13 28.22
CA VAL A 343 -8.05 10.32 28.64
C VAL A 343 -8.54 11.58 27.89
N PRO A 344 -8.41 12.80 28.47
CA PRO A 344 -8.87 14.02 27.82
C PRO A 344 -8.17 14.24 26.47
N LEU A 345 -8.93 14.73 25.48
CA LEU A 345 -8.40 15.02 24.14
C LEU A 345 -7.35 16.13 24.13
N ILE A 346 -7.48 17.10 25.03
CA ILE A 346 -6.46 18.12 25.30
C ILE A 346 -6.01 17.94 26.75
N PRO A 347 -4.99 17.10 27.01
CA PRO A 347 -4.49 16.89 28.36
C PRO A 347 -3.70 18.13 28.79
N ILE A 348 -4.20 18.83 29.82
CA ILE A 348 -3.52 20.00 30.40
C ILE A 348 -3.18 19.67 31.86
N PRO A 349 -1.90 19.68 32.26
CA PRO A 349 -1.51 19.47 33.65
C PRO A 349 -2.15 20.52 34.58
N LYS A 350 -2.52 20.11 35.80
CA LYS A 350 -3.22 20.98 36.77
C LYS A 350 -2.37 22.19 37.16
N GLU A 351 -1.06 22.02 37.21
CA GLU A 351 -0.08 23.07 37.50
C GLU A 351 -0.09 24.14 36.42
N VAL A 352 -0.21 23.71 35.15
CA VAL A 352 -0.31 24.59 33.99
C VAL A 352 -1.63 25.36 34.03
N ILE A 353 -2.75 24.69 34.34
CA ILE A 353 -4.06 25.34 34.54
C ILE A 353 -3.98 26.42 35.62
N ALA A 354 -3.35 26.12 36.77
CA ALA A 354 -3.18 27.07 37.86
C ALA A 354 -2.34 28.30 37.45
N SER A 355 -1.30 28.10 36.64
CA SER A 355 -0.40 29.18 36.19
C SER A 355 -1.05 30.17 35.22
N TYR A 356 -2.10 29.75 34.49
CA TYR A 356 -2.77 30.55 33.46
C TYR A 356 -4.22 30.94 33.81
N ARG A 357 -4.57 30.98 35.11
CA ARG A 357 -5.91 31.39 35.58
C ARG A 357 -6.36 32.77 35.12
N ASN A 358 -5.41 33.66 34.80
CA ASN A 358 -5.68 35.02 34.31
C ASN A 358 -5.50 35.15 32.79
N GLY A 359 -5.45 34.02 32.09
CA GLY A 359 -5.24 33.93 30.64
C GLY A 359 -3.80 33.56 30.26
N ILE A 360 -3.68 33.00 29.05
CA ILE A 360 -2.42 32.56 28.45
C ILE A 360 -2.01 33.46 27.28
N SER A 361 -0.70 33.73 27.15
CA SER A 361 -0.16 34.51 26.03
C SER A 361 -0.15 33.69 24.74
N ARG A 362 -0.23 34.37 23.59
CA ARG A 362 -0.29 33.72 22.26
C ARG A 362 0.92 32.80 22.00
N SER A 363 2.11 33.23 22.41
CA SER A 363 3.35 32.47 22.25
C SER A 363 3.42 31.19 23.10
N LYS A 364 2.53 31.01 24.07
CA LYS A 364 2.49 29.83 24.95
C LYS A 364 1.38 28.84 24.58
N ILE A 365 0.45 29.20 23.69
CA ILE A 365 -0.63 28.30 23.28
C ILE A 365 -0.11 27.05 22.58
N GLY A 366 0.89 27.19 21.70
CA GLY A 366 1.51 26.04 21.02
C GLY A 366 1.96 24.96 22.00
N SER A 367 2.66 25.36 23.08
CA SER A 367 3.12 24.41 24.10
C SER A 367 2.00 23.68 24.84
N ILE A 368 0.78 24.23 24.89
CA ILE A 368 -0.39 23.51 25.43
C ILE A 368 -0.85 22.45 24.44
N LEU A 369 -0.98 22.83 23.17
CA LEU A 369 -1.45 21.94 22.11
C LEU A 369 -0.45 20.81 21.83
N ASP A 370 0.84 21.00 22.12
CA ASP A 370 1.88 19.98 21.97
C ASP A 370 1.71 18.78 22.92
N HIS A 371 0.84 18.91 23.94
CA HIS A 371 0.45 17.79 24.80
C HIS A 371 -0.58 16.85 24.14
N ILE A 372 -1.21 17.26 23.04
CA ILE A 372 -2.09 16.40 22.26
C ILE A 372 -1.24 15.38 21.51
N GLN A 373 -1.62 14.10 21.54
CA GLN A 373 -0.92 13.07 20.77
C GLN A 373 -0.87 13.45 19.29
N GLN A 374 0.33 13.38 18.70
CA GLN A 374 0.56 13.91 17.35
C GLN A 374 -0.37 13.30 16.29
N THR A 375 -0.66 12.01 16.41
CA THR A 375 -1.58 11.26 15.54
C THR A 375 -3.05 11.67 15.69
N ALA A 376 -3.43 12.24 16.83
CA ALA A 376 -4.79 12.73 17.10
C ALA A 376 -4.95 14.25 16.87
N ARG A 377 -3.85 15.03 16.83
CA ARG A 377 -3.88 16.51 16.88
C ARG A 377 -4.78 17.16 15.85
N SER A 378 -4.72 16.75 14.59
CA SER A 378 -5.59 17.30 13.53
C SER A 378 -7.07 17.02 13.83
N ASN A 379 -7.40 15.80 14.28
CA ASN A 379 -8.77 15.45 14.63
C ASN A 379 -9.27 16.24 15.85
N VAL A 380 -8.41 16.43 16.86
CA VAL A 380 -8.73 17.21 18.05
C VAL A 380 -8.97 18.68 17.70
N LEU A 381 -8.13 19.31 16.87
CA LEU A 381 -8.32 20.70 16.45
C LEU A 381 -9.59 20.88 15.59
N HIS A 382 -9.93 19.87 14.76
CA HIS A 382 -11.19 19.84 14.02
C HIS A 382 -12.39 19.78 14.96
N ILE A 383 -12.33 18.94 15.99
CA ILE A 383 -13.37 18.85 17.03
C ILE A 383 -13.49 20.19 17.77
N VAL A 384 -12.37 20.84 18.13
CA VAL A 384 -12.37 22.16 18.78
C VAL A 384 -13.01 23.21 17.88
N ALA A 385 -12.64 23.26 16.60
CA ALA A 385 -13.20 24.20 15.64
C ALA A 385 -14.72 24.03 15.53
N PHE A 386 -15.17 22.78 15.35
CA PHE A 386 -16.59 22.43 15.33
C PHE A 386 -17.30 22.83 16.63
N PHE A 387 -16.63 22.63 17.78
CA PHE A 387 -17.17 23.02 19.08
C PHE A 387 -17.27 24.55 19.25
N THR A 388 -16.58 25.35 18.44
CA THR A 388 -16.55 26.82 18.60
C THR A 388 -17.46 27.58 17.63
N ASP A 389 -17.94 26.95 16.56
CA ASP A 389 -18.84 27.54 15.55
C ASP A 389 -20.33 27.50 15.96
N GLY A 390 -20.64 27.17 17.21
CA GLY A 390 -22.02 27.15 17.72
C GLY A 390 -22.69 28.54 17.67
N ARG A 391 -23.68 28.68 16.78
CA ARG A 391 -24.56 29.87 16.67
C ARG A 391 -25.68 29.74 17.70
N GLU A 392 -26.33 30.84 18.11
CA GLU A 392 -27.43 30.88 19.11
C GLU A 392 -27.11 30.61 20.60
N ARG A 393 -26.10 31.25 21.20
CA ARG A 393 -26.10 31.44 22.67
C ARG A 393 -25.85 32.88 23.11
N GLU A 394 -26.56 33.24 24.18
CA GLU A 394 -26.45 34.53 24.87
C GLU A 394 -25.34 34.51 25.96
N ASP A 395 -25.04 33.33 26.53
CA ASP A 395 -24.04 33.16 27.61
C ASP A 395 -22.77 32.43 27.14
N GLU A 396 -21.70 33.21 26.94
CA GLU A 396 -20.35 32.76 26.60
C GLU A 396 -19.75 31.84 27.69
N GLY A 397 -20.02 32.15 28.96
CA GLY A 397 -19.35 31.53 30.10
C GLY A 397 -19.74 30.07 30.26
N TRP A 398 -21.04 29.78 30.22
CA TRP A 398 -21.54 28.40 30.30
C TRP A 398 -21.07 27.54 29.12
N TYR A 399 -21.04 28.11 27.91
CA TYR A 399 -20.66 27.38 26.69
C TYR A 399 -19.18 26.99 26.68
N LEU A 400 -18.30 27.94 27.03
CA LEU A 400 -16.88 27.67 27.20
C LEU A 400 -16.62 26.66 28.32
N TRP A 401 -17.35 26.75 29.43
CA TRP A 401 -17.26 25.79 30.52
C TRP A 401 -17.56 24.35 30.04
N ALA A 402 -18.63 24.17 29.27
CA ALA A 402 -19.06 22.87 28.76
C ALA A 402 -18.05 22.24 27.78
N ILE A 403 -17.50 23.04 26.86
CA ILE A 403 -16.47 22.59 25.90
C ILE A 403 -15.17 22.24 26.63
N THR A 404 -14.78 23.08 27.58
CA THR A 404 -13.59 22.86 28.41
C THR A 404 -13.71 21.53 29.16
N LEU A 405 -14.90 21.24 29.72
CA LEU A 405 -15.16 20.00 30.41
C LEU A 405 -15.07 18.78 29.48
N LEU A 406 -15.57 18.87 28.24
CA LEU A 406 -15.51 17.77 27.26
C LEU A 406 -14.10 17.49 26.73
N LEU A 407 -13.31 18.54 26.50
CA LEU A 407 -11.98 18.41 25.89
C LEU A 407 -10.87 18.13 26.89
N CYS A 408 -10.95 18.75 28.08
CA CYS A 408 -9.88 18.72 29.07
C CYS A 408 -10.24 17.95 30.34
N HIS A 409 -11.51 17.58 30.53
CA HIS A 409 -12.04 17.01 31.77
C HIS A 409 -11.84 17.88 33.03
N ASP A 410 -11.41 19.14 32.87
CA ASP A 410 -11.20 20.09 33.95
C ASP A 410 -11.71 21.48 33.54
N SER A 411 -12.85 21.88 34.08
CA SER A 411 -13.46 23.18 33.79
C SER A 411 -12.61 24.39 34.20
N ASN A 412 -11.61 24.22 35.06
CA ASN A 412 -10.70 25.32 35.42
C ASN A 412 -9.79 25.74 34.26
N ALA A 413 -9.68 24.92 33.21
CA ALA A 413 -8.94 25.25 32.00
C ALA A 413 -9.68 26.24 31.07
N VAL A 414 -10.82 26.80 31.50
CA VAL A 414 -11.69 27.64 30.66
C VAL A 414 -10.96 28.83 30.05
N GLU A 415 -10.05 29.49 30.79
CA GLU A 415 -9.28 30.62 30.28
C GLU A 415 -8.21 30.20 29.25
N ILE A 416 -7.71 28.97 29.35
CA ILE A 416 -6.79 28.39 28.36
C ILE A 416 -7.54 28.05 27.08
N ILE A 417 -8.69 27.37 27.20
CA ILE A 417 -9.54 27.04 26.06
C ILE A 417 -10.06 28.30 25.39
N LYS A 418 -10.54 29.28 26.17
CA LYS A 418 -10.91 30.61 25.65
C LYS A 418 -9.78 31.25 24.86
N ALA A 419 -8.55 31.21 25.36
CA ALA A 419 -7.41 31.77 24.65
C ALA A 419 -7.05 31.00 23.38
N ILE A 420 -7.11 29.66 23.38
CA ILE A 420 -6.96 28.81 22.19
C ILE A 420 -8.00 29.25 21.14
N VAL A 421 -9.27 29.34 21.52
CA VAL A 421 -10.37 29.76 20.65
C VAL A 421 -10.20 31.19 20.14
N CYS A 422 -9.74 32.11 20.99
CA CYS A 422 -9.57 33.51 20.61
C CYS A 422 -8.36 33.76 19.71
N LYS A 423 -7.29 32.97 19.86
CA LYS A 423 -5.93 33.33 19.38
C LYS A 423 -5.28 32.28 18.48
N TRP A 424 -5.89 31.12 18.25
CA TRP A 424 -5.32 30.03 17.44
C TRP A 424 -6.12 29.78 16.14
N ASP A 425 -5.45 29.61 15.03
CA ASP A 425 -6.02 29.15 13.76
C ASP A 425 -6.06 27.62 13.76
N PHE A 426 -7.25 27.04 13.78
CA PHE A 426 -7.45 25.59 13.86
C PHE A 426 -7.17 24.87 12.54
N GLU A 427 -7.40 25.54 11.41
CA GLU A 427 -7.19 24.97 10.08
C GLU A 427 -5.70 24.94 9.74
N LYS A 428 -4.99 26.01 10.11
CA LYS A 428 -3.55 26.16 9.86
C LYS A 428 -2.67 25.70 11.01
N ASP A 429 -3.28 25.31 12.14
CA ASP A 429 -2.63 24.95 13.39
C ASP A 429 -1.51 25.93 13.78
N CYS A 430 -1.85 27.22 13.85
CA CYS A 430 -0.88 28.28 14.12
C CYS A 430 -1.51 29.48 14.86
N PRO A 431 -0.74 30.35 15.53
CA PRO A 431 -1.30 31.50 16.23
C PRO A 431 -1.86 32.53 15.24
N LEU A 432 -3.02 33.13 15.55
CA LEU A 432 -3.58 34.27 14.83
C LEU A 432 -2.64 35.50 14.93
N PRO A 433 -2.66 36.43 13.95
CA PRO A 433 -1.79 37.61 13.95
C PRO A 433 -1.90 38.45 15.23
N ASP A 434 -0.84 39.20 15.53
CA ASP A 434 -0.85 40.11 16.67
C ASP A 434 -1.94 41.19 16.54
N GLY A 435 -2.57 41.53 17.66
CA GLY A 435 -3.77 42.37 17.69
C GLY A 435 -5.07 41.66 17.26
N VAL A 436 -5.00 40.55 16.51
CA VAL A 436 -6.19 39.82 16.06
C VAL A 436 -6.65 38.80 17.11
N LYS A 437 -7.91 38.90 17.53
CA LYS A 437 -8.56 37.94 18.41
C LYS A 437 -9.99 37.70 17.93
N ARG A 438 -10.46 36.45 17.93
CA ARG A 438 -11.89 36.18 17.80
C ARG A 438 -12.61 36.78 19.00
N ALA A 439 -13.79 37.35 18.75
CA ALA A 439 -14.67 37.88 19.77
C ALA A 439 -15.97 37.06 19.78
N TRP A 440 -16.49 36.81 20.97
CA TRP A 440 -17.80 36.22 21.13
C TRP A 440 -18.86 37.18 20.62
N ARG A 441 -19.75 36.71 19.75
CA ARG A 441 -20.98 37.41 19.39
C ARG A 441 -22.17 36.59 19.83
N PRO A 442 -23.09 37.17 20.62
CA PRO A 442 -24.38 36.54 20.88
C PRO A 442 -25.02 36.13 19.56
N ASN A 443 -25.47 34.89 19.49
CA ASN A 443 -26.08 34.26 18.31
C ASN A 443 -25.18 34.08 17.07
N GLY A 444 -23.92 34.52 17.12
CA GLY A 444 -22.94 34.42 16.02
C GLY A 444 -21.71 33.57 16.33
N GLY A 445 -21.54 33.10 17.56
CA GLY A 445 -20.38 32.30 17.98
C GLY A 445 -19.08 33.12 18.06
N TRP A 446 -17.94 32.44 17.99
CA TRP A 446 -16.61 33.07 17.99
C TRP A 446 -16.23 33.54 16.58
N VAL A 447 -16.31 34.84 16.34
CA VAL A 447 -16.01 35.42 15.02
C VAL A 447 -14.82 36.36 15.06
N LEU A 448 -14.08 36.45 13.95
CA LEU A 448 -13.09 37.50 13.80
C LEU A 448 -13.80 38.87 13.70
N PRO A 449 -13.35 39.90 14.45
CA PRO A 449 -13.83 41.26 14.26
C PRO A 449 -13.65 41.67 12.81
N ARG A 450 -14.69 42.25 12.20
CA ARG A 450 -14.52 42.92 10.90
C ARG A 450 -13.54 44.07 11.13
N SER A 451 -12.47 44.11 10.34
CA SER A 451 -11.52 45.23 10.33
C SER A 451 -12.31 46.54 10.17
N THR A 452 -12.15 47.45 11.14
CA THR A 452 -12.63 48.84 11.02
C THR A 452 -11.50 49.70 10.48
#